data_AF-A0A1L9AYX6-F1
#
_entry.id   AF-A0A1L9AYX6-F1
#
_cell.length_a   1.000
_cell.length_b   1.000
_cell.length_c   1.000
_cell.angle_alpha   90.00
_cell.angle_beta   90.00
_cell.angle_gamma   90.00
#
_symmetry.space_group_name_H-M   'P 1'
#
loop_
_entity.id
_entity.type
_entity.pdbx_description
1 polymer ?
#
loop_
_entity_poly.entity_id
_entity_poly.type
_entity_poly.pdbx_seq_one_letter_code
_entity_poly.pdbx_strand_id
1 'polypeptide(L)'
;MKHSSLLALALSCLLPAAALAKDPAPTRRDKEPKPVMNTQQAQALNKCMSKCQEPMQSCMDDCNGNQDCNMNCGGKFSECINKSCGDLLPKATPQQ
;
A
#
# COMPACT_ATOMS: atom_id res chain seq x y z
N MET A 1 47.71 -8.56 18.82
CA MET A 1 48.63 -7.66 18.09
C MET A 1 47.84 -6.49 17.56
N LYS A 2 48.42 -5.29 17.62
CA LYS A 2 47.79 -3.98 17.38
C LYS A 2 47.41 -3.75 15.92
N HIS A 3 46.43 -2.87 15.74
CA HIS A 3 45.95 -2.25 14.51
C HIS A 3 47.06 -1.81 13.54
N SER A 4 46.84 -2.01 12.24
CA SER A 4 47.51 -1.27 11.17
C SER A 4 46.48 -0.43 10.43
N SER A 5 46.70 0.88 10.49
CA SER A 5 45.97 1.91 9.78
C SER A 5 46.62 2.19 8.41
N LEU A 6 45.89 2.95 7.57
CA LEU A 6 46.42 3.92 6.60
C LEU A 6 47.02 3.30 5.31
N LEU A 7 46.79 3.75 4.08
CA LEU A 7 46.40 5.03 3.45
C LEU A 7 45.92 4.69 2.01
N ALA A 8 44.90 5.37 1.48
CA ALA A 8 45.00 6.38 0.38
C ALA A 8 45.39 5.78 -1.00
N LEU A 9 44.90 6.19 -2.17
CA LEU A 9 44.58 7.50 -2.73
C LEU A 9 44.15 7.24 -4.19
N ALA A 10 43.17 7.98 -4.73
CA ALA A 10 43.01 8.38 -6.15
C ALA A 10 41.56 8.87 -6.31
N LEU A 11 41.23 10.15 -6.16
CA LEU A 11 41.57 11.30 -7.02
C LEU A 11 41.41 11.03 -8.53
N SER A 12 40.42 11.74 -9.10
CA SER A 12 40.43 12.34 -10.44
C SER A 12 39.82 11.58 -11.62
N CYS A 13 38.52 11.82 -11.85
CA CYS A 13 37.99 12.27 -13.15
C CYS A 13 37.00 13.41 -12.83
N LEU A 14 37.36 14.70 -12.96
CA LEU A 14 37.29 15.49 -14.20
C LEU A 14 35.91 15.36 -14.88
N LEU A 15 35.03 16.34 -15.08
CA LEU A 15 34.95 17.80 -14.85
C LEU A 15 33.44 18.18 -15.13
N PRO A 16 32.98 19.44 -15.25
CA PRO A 16 31.72 19.94 -14.70
C PRO A 16 30.63 20.27 -15.76
N ALA A 17 29.37 20.23 -15.35
CA ALA A 17 28.29 20.92 -16.06
C ALA A 17 27.58 21.87 -15.09
N ALA A 18 28.20 23.02 -14.87
CA ALA A 18 27.47 24.20 -14.42
C ALA A 18 26.66 24.72 -15.61
N ALA A 19 25.35 24.52 -15.59
CA ALA A 19 24.38 25.28 -16.37
C ALA A 19 23.03 25.09 -15.65
N LEU A 20 22.77 25.90 -14.63
CA LEU A 20 21.97 27.12 -14.74
C LEU A 20 20.53 26.85 -15.16
N ALA A 21 19.66 27.42 -14.34
CA ALA A 21 18.31 27.84 -14.65
C ALA A 21 17.19 26.83 -14.41
N LYS A 22 16.40 27.22 -13.41
CA LYS A 22 14.94 27.24 -13.43
C LYS A 22 14.31 25.94 -12.98
N ASP A 23 14.13 25.88 -11.67
CA ASP A 23 12.95 25.32 -11.04
C ASP A 23 11.70 25.52 -11.93
N PRO A 24 11.08 24.47 -12.48
CA PRO A 24 9.74 24.55 -13.01
C PRO A 24 8.89 23.54 -12.24
N ALA A 25 8.48 23.97 -11.05
CA ALA A 25 7.34 23.47 -10.30
C ALA A 25 7.45 22.01 -9.79
N PRO A 26 6.97 21.72 -8.56
CA PRO A 26 6.56 20.37 -8.26
C PRO A 26 5.51 20.01 -9.31
N THR A 27 5.77 18.98 -10.12
CA THR A 27 4.75 18.34 -10.93
C THR A 27 3.58 18.11 -9.99
N ARG A 28 2.49 18.85 -10.20
CA ARG A 28 1.22 18.53 -9.59
C ARG A 28 0.92 17.13 -10.11
N ARG A 29 1.30 16.11 -9.32
CA ARG A 29 0.62 14.84 -9.35
C ARG A 29 -0.83 15.24 -9.17
N ASP A 30 -1.58 15.17 -10.26
CA ASP A 30 -3.01 15.01 -10.26
C ASP A 30 -3.32 14.10 -9.09
N LYS A 31 -3.78 14.73 -8.00
CA LYS A 31 -4.47 14.01 -6.95
C LYS A 31 -5.71 13.53 -7.68
N GLU A 32 -5.62 12.36 -8.30
CA GLU A 32 -6.79 11.54 -8.57
C GLU A 32 -7.65 11.70 -7.31
N PRO A 33 -8.90 12.16 -7.45
CA PRO A 33 -9.78 12.23 -6.30
C PRO A 33 -9.96 10.79 -5.87
N LYS A 34 -9.14 10.33 -4.92
CA LYS A 34 -9.37 9.08 -4.20
C LYS A 34 -10.84 9.16 -3.80
N PRO A 35 -11.67 8.14 -4.11
CA PRO A 35 -13.07 8.18 -3.70
C PRO A 35 -13.09 8.43 -2.20
N VAL A 36 -13.45 9.66 -1.81
CA VAL A 36 -13.36 10.10 -0.42
C VAL A 36 -14.60 9.55 0.25
N MET A 37 -14.49 8.33 0.74
CA MET A 37 -15.46 7.78 1.65
C MET A 37 -15.59 8.74 2.82
N ASN A 38 -16.81 9.21 3.10
CA ASN A 38 -17.02 10.12 4.22
C ASN A 38 -16.78 9.37 5.54
N THR A 39 -16.50 10.09 6.62
CA THR A 39 -16.14 9.49 7.92
C THR A 39 -17.21 8.53 8.46
N GLN A 40 -18.50 8.82 8.23
CA GLN A 40 -19.60 7.95 8.64
C GLN A 40 -19.65 6.64 7.84
N GLN A 41 -19.44 6.71 6.53
CA GLN A 41 -19.40 5.57 5.64
C GLN A 41 -18.19 4.69 5.96
N ALA A 42 -17.04 5.28 6.28
CA ALA A 42 -15.85 4.55 6.72
C ALA A 42 -16.08 3.83 8.06
N GLN A 43 -16.75 4.48 9.02
CA GLN A 43 -17.12 3.86 10.30
C GLN A 43 -18.14 2.73 10.12
N ALA A 44 -19.16 2.94 9.28
CA ALA A 44 -20.15 1.92 8.96
C ALA A 44 -19.53 0.72 8.22
N LEU A 45 -18.62 0.98 7.27
CA LEU A 45 -17.89 -0.06 6.56
C LEU A 45 -16.99 -0.84 7.51
N ASN A 46 -16.21 -0.19 8.37
CA ASN A 46 -15.37 -0.88 9.35
C ASN A 46 -16.19 -1.77 10.30
N LYS A 47 -17.34 -1.27 10.79
CA LYS A 47 -18.25 -2.06 11.63
C LYS A 47 -18.90 -3.22 10.87
N CYS A 48 -19.07 -3.09 9.55
CA CYS A 48 -19.56 -4.16 8.72
C CYS A 48 -18.48 -5.22 8.47
N MET A 49 -17.26 -4.79 8.11
CA MET A 49 -16.10 -5.66 7.88
C MET A 49 -15.67 -6.42 9.13
N SER A 50 -15.85 -5.85 10.33
CA SER A 50 -15.52 -6.55 11.58
C SER A 50 -16.33 -7.85 11.77
N LYS A 51 -17.51 -7.97 11.16
CA LYS A 51 -18.30 -9.22 11.16
C LYS A 51 -17.67 -10.32 10.31
N CYS A 52 -16.88 -9.95 9.31
CA CYS A 52 -16.15 -10.87 8.43
C CYS A 52 -14.73 -11.16 8.94
N GLN A 53 -14.23 -10.40 9.93
CA GLN A 53 -12.86 -10.53 10.44
C GLN A 53 -12.64 -11.80 11.27
N GLU A 54 -13.56 -12.15 12.15
CA GLU A 54 -13.45 -13.35 13.00
C GLU A 54 -13.34 -14.65 12.17
N PRO A 55 -14.23 -14.94 11.20
CA PRO A 55 -14.09 -16.13 10.36
C PRO A 55 -12.85 -16.08 9.46
N MET A 56 -12.41 -14.89 9.05
CA MET A 56 -11.18 -14.72 8.28
C MET A 56 -9.93 -15.05 9.10
N GLN A 57 -9.86 -14.58 10.34
CA GLN A 57 -8.75 -14.86 11.25
C GLN A 57 -8.67 -16.36 11.55
N SER A 58 -9.80 -16.99 11.90
CA SER A 58 -9.85 -18.45 12.11
C SER A 58 -9.39 -19.22 10.87
N CYS A 59 -9.83 -18.81 9.68
CA CYS A 59 -9.41 -19.42 8.42
C CYS A 59 -7.89 -19.30 8.19
N MET A 60 -7.33 -18.10 8.43
CA MET A 60 -5.89 -17.84 8.29
C MET A 60 -5.07 -18.64 9.31
N ASP A 61 -5.55 -18.78 10.54
CA ASP A 61 -4.89 -19.55 11.59
C ASP A 61 -4.89 -21.05 11.24
N ASP A 62 -6.01 -21.57 10.73
CA ASP A 62 -6.13 -22.95 10.25
C ASP A 62 -5.21 -23.26 9.05
N CYS A 63 -4.88 -22.24 8.26
CA CYS A 63 -3.99 -22.38 7.10
C CYS A 63 -2.51 -22.57 7.47
N ASN A 64 -2.09 -22.24 8.70
CA ASN A 64 -0.73 -22.42 9.22
C ASN A 64 0.37 -21.96 8.23
N GLY A 65 0.18 -20.82 7.56
CA GLY A 65 1.14 -20.26 6.60
C GLY A 65 1.07 -20.81 5.17
N ASN A 66 0.14 -21.69 4.85
CA ASN A 66 -0.09 -22.15 3.47
C ASN A 66 -0.65 -21.01 2.60
N GLN A 67 0.07 -20.64 1.53
CA GLN A 67 -0.30 -19.51 0.66
C GLN A 67 -1.62 -19.73 -0.10
N ASP A 68 -1.85 -20.90 -0.67
CA ASP A 68 -3.09 -21.20 -1.41
C ASP A 68 -4.31 -21.20 -0.48
N CYS A 69 -4.13 -21.69 0.74
CA CYS A 69 -5.15 -21.65 1.78
C CYS A 69 -5.44 -20.19 2.19
N ASN A 70 -4.39 -19.39 2.43
CA ASN A 70 -4.53 -17.97 2.77
C ASN A 70 -5.22 -17.18 1.65
N MET A 71 -4.91 -17.47 0.37
CA MET A 71 -5.61 -16.86 -0.77
C MET A 71 -7.09 -17.24 -0.80
N ASN A 72 -7.44 -18.50 -0.52
CA ASN A 72 -8.83 -18.93 -0.39
C ASN A 72 -9.57 -18.25 0.77
N CYS A 73 -8.91 -18.09 1.92
CA CYS A 73 -9.46 -17.31 3.04
C CYS A 73 -9.70 -15.85 2.64
N GLY A 74 -8.74 -15.23 1.93
CA GLY A 74 -8.89 -13.90 1.35
C GLY A 74 -10.09 -13.80 0.40
N GLY A 75 -10.28 -14.79 -0.47
CA GLY A 75 -11.44 -14.87 -1.35
C GLY A 75 -12.76 -14.93 -0.58
N LYS A 76 -12.86 -15.77 0.45
CA LYS A 76 -14.05 -15.86 1.33
C LYS A 76 -14.31 -14.57 2.09
N PHE A 77 -13.26 -13.87 2.53
CA PHE A 77 -13.38 -12.57 3.17
C PHE A 77 -13.93 -11.51 2.19
N SER A 78 -13.39 -11.42 0.98
CA SER A 78 -13.92 -10.54 -0.07
C SER A 78 -15.37 -10.85 -0.42
N GLU A 79 -15.76 -12.14 -0.48
CA GLU A 79 -17.15 -12.54 -0.70
C GLU A 79 -18.06 -12.10 0.46
N CYS A 80 -17.61 -12.27 1.71
CA CYS A 80 -18.34 -11.81 2.90
C CYS A 80 -18.57 -10.29 2.88
N ILE A 81 -17.55 -9.52 2.52
CA ILE A 81 -17.64 -8.06 2.41
C ILE A 81 -18.58 -7.66 1.27
N ASN A 82 -18.44 -8.26 0.08
CA ASN A 82 -19.31 -7.92 -1.04
C ASN A 82 -20.79 -8.21 -0.75
N LYS A 83 -21.07 -9.35 -0.09
CA LYS A 83 -22.44 -9.73 0.30
C LYS A 83 -23.01 -8.86 1.41
N SER A 84 -22.20 -8.51 2.41
CA SER A 84 -22.69 -7.88 3.65
C SER A 84 -22.54 -6.36 3.67
N CYS A 85 -21.52 -5.85 2.97
CA CYS A 85 -21.07 -4.46 3.03
C CYS A 85 -20.99 -3.81 1.64
N GLY A 86 -21.43 -4.49 0.57
CA GLY A 86 -21.31 -4.02 -0.82
C GLY A 86 -21.91 -2.63 -1.05
N ASP A 87 -23.04 -2.31 -0.41
CA ASP A 87 -23.69 -0.99 -0.49
C ASP A 87 -22.86 0.14 0.16
N LEU A 88 -21.97 -0.22 1.09
CA LEU A 88 -21.07 0.71 1.76
C LEU A 88 -19.77 0.86 1.00
N LEU A 89 -19.40 -0.07 0.11
CA LEU A 89 -18.16 0.01 -0.65
C LEU A 89 -18.19 1.23 -1.60
N PRO A 90 -17.06 1.93 -1.77
CA PRO A 90 -16.98 2.99 -2.76
C PRO A 90 -17.27 2.36 -4.13
N LYS A 91 -18.23 2.92 -4.86
CA LYS A 91 -18.44 2.49 -6.25
C LYS A 91 -17.14 2.73 -7.00
N ALA A 92 -16.59 1.67 -7.59
CA ALA A 92 -15.51 1.81 -8.54
C ALA A 92 -16.07 2.59 -9.73
N THR A 93 -15.80 3.89 -9.80
CA THR A 93 -15.89 4.61 -11.07
C THR A 93 -14.94 3.90 -12.02
N PRO A 94 -15.41 3.40 -13.18
CA PRO A 94 -14.52 2.90 -14.21
C PRO A 94 -13.51 4.02 -14.49
N GLN A 95 -12.22 3.76 -14.31
CA GLN A 95 -11.18 4.66 -14.78
C GLN A 95 -11.39 4.81 -16.30
N GLN A 96 -11.77 6.01 -16.74
CA GLN A 96 -11.78 6.38 -18.15
C GLN A 96 -10.46 7.03 -18.52
#